data_AF-A0A6N2WK77-F1
#
_entry.id   AF-A0A6N2WK77-F1
#
_cell.length_a   1.000
_cell.length_b   1.000
_cell.length_c   1.000
_cell.angle_alpha   90.00
_cell.angle_beta   90.00
_cell.angle_gamma   90.00
#
_symmetry.space_group_name_H-M   'P 1'
#
loop_
_entity.id
_entity.type
_entity.pdbx_description
1 polymer ?
#
loop_
_entity_poly.entity_id
_entity_poly.type
_entity_poly.pdbx_seq_one_letter_code
_entity_poly.pdbx_strand_id
1 'polypeptide(L)'
;MTLYEEFKEKYLRDDLIDFFIEKRKFILEKNKKDYLNYLIKEGLLEEDITNVAKMSLDLFIAQAQTILIHDKEIVETYSRLNKKQKSMLFSEINKKLRCMVLNEITYEAEFE
;
A
#
# COMPACT_ATOMS: atom_id res chain seq x y z
N MET A 1 -12.98 -12.92 15.16
CA MET A 1 -12.14 -12.33 14.11
C MET A 1 -12.98 -11.32 13.34
N THR A 2 -12.60 -10.05 13.34
CA THR A 2 -13.26 -8.98 12.57
C THR A 2 -12.92 -9.11 11.08
N LEU A 3 -13.68 -8.43 10.21
CA LEU A 3 -13.40 -8.40 8.77
C LEU A 3 -11.98 -7.90 8.49
N TYR A 4 -11.55 -6.87 9.22
CA TYR A 4 -10.21 -6.32 9.13
C TYR A 4 -9.14 -7.30 9.62
N GLU A 5 -9.37 -8.01 10.73
CA GLU A 5 -8.41 -9.03 11.22
C GLU A 5 -8.23 -10.15 10.21
N GLU A 6 -9.31 -10.61 9.58
CA GLU A 6 -9.27 -11.69 8.58
C GLU A 6 -8.57 -11.26 7.29
N PHE A 7 -8.71 -9.98 6.91
CA PHE A 7 -7.90 -9.38 5.85
C PHE A 7 -6.43 -9.28 6.25
N LYS A 8 -6.16 -8.79 7.48
CA LYS A 8 -4.82 -8.58 8.01
C LYS A 8 -4.01 -9.88 8.00
N GLU A 9 -4.55 -10.96 8.56
CA GLU A 9 -3.87 -12.26 8.61
C GLU A 9 -3.45 -12.77 7.24
N LYS A 10 -4.20 -12.43 6.19
CA LYS A 10 -4.00 -13.01 4.86
C LYS A 10 -3.26 -12.10 3.88
N TYR A 11 -3.40 -10.79 4.01
CA TYR A 11 -2.92 -9.82 3.01
C TYR A 11 -2.01 -8.73 3.59
N LEU A 12 -1.95 -8.58 4.91
CA LEU A 12 -1.03 -7.68 5.59
C LEU A 12 0.15 -8.50 6.13
N ARG A 13 1.06 -8.86 5.22
CA ARG A 13 2.25 -9.65 5.53
C ARG A 13 3.49 -8.74 5.49
N ASP A 14 4.57 -9.22 6.10
CA ASP A 14 5.87 -8.51 6.11
C ASP A 14 6.38 -8.20 4.69
N ASP A 15 5.93 -8.96 3.68
CA ASP A 15 6.25 -8.73 2.26
C ASP A 15 5.73 -7.40 1.70
N LEU A 16 4.85 -6.69 2.41
CA LEU A 16 4.26 -5.46 1.93
C LEU A 16 5.23 -4.27 2.00
N ILE A 17 6.10 -4.22 3.02
CA ILE A 17 7.12 -3.17 3.09
C ILE A 17 8.17 -3.36 1.99
N ASP A 18 8.58 -4.60 1.74
CA ASP A 18 9.48 -4.94 0.63
C ASP A 18 8.86 -4.57 -0.72
N PHE A 19 7.56 -4.82 -0.90
CA PHE A 19 6.83 -4.38 -2.08
C PHE A 19 6.94 -2.86 -2.28
N PHE A 20 6.73 -2.06 -1.23
CA PHE A 20 6.82 -0.60 -1.35
C PHE A 20 8.26 -0.11 -1.55
N ILE A 21 9.25 -0.76 -0.93
CA ILE A 21 10.68 -0.50 -1.18
C ILE A 21 11.01 -0.71 -2.66
N GLU A 22 10.64 -1.85 -3.23
CA GLU A 22 10.93 -2.17 -4.63
C GLU A 22 10.19 -1.24 -5.59
N LYS A 23 8.97 -0.82 -5.24
CA LYS A 23 8.24 0.18 -6.03
C LYS A 23 8.89 1.56 -5.95
N ARG A 24 9.39 1.98 -4.80
CA ARG A 24 10.11 3.26 -4.67
C ARG A 24 11.39 3.26 -5.49
N LYS A 25 12.20 2.20 -5.42
CA LYS A 25 13.39 2.03 -6.26
C LYS A 25 13.05 2.14 -7.74
N PHE A 26 12.02 1.42 -8.20
CA PHE A 26 11.58 1.46 -9.59
C PHE A 26 11.17 2.88 -10.04
N ILE A 27 10.40 3.61 -9.22
CA ILE A 27 9.99 4.99 -9.53
C ILE A 27 11.20 5.92 -9.62
N LEU A 28 12.14 5.82 -8.67
CA LEU A 28 13.37 6.62 -8.67
C LEU A 28 14.18 6.38 -9.96
N GLU A 29 14.34 5.13 -10.37
CA GLU A 29 15.11 4.77 -11.55
C GLU A 29 14.45 5.17 -12.88
N LYS A 30 13.12 5.05 -12.97
CA LYS A 30 12.39 5.21 -14.25
C LYS A 30 11.78 6.58 -14.44
N ASN A 31 11.28 7.19 -13.37
CA ASN A 31 10.44 8.38 -13.45
C ASN A 31 11.12 9.61 -12.81
N LYS A 32 12.08 9.41 -11.89
CA LYS A 32 12.69 10.50 -11.09
C LYS A 32 14.22 10.40 -11.02
N LYS A 33 14.87 10.16 -12.16
CA LYS A 33 16.31 9.91 -12.24
C LYS A 33 17.18 11.06 -11.71
N ASP A 34 16.74 12.31 -11.91
CA ASP A 34 17.46 13.48 -11.39
C ASP A 34 17.40 13.55 -9.85
N TYR A 35 16.23 13.25 -9.27
CA TYR A 35 16.07 13.16 -7.82
C TYR A 35 16.86 11.98 -7.24
N LEU A 36 16.90 10.84 -7.95
CA LEU A 36 17.78 9.71 -7.57
C LEU A 36 19.25 10.13 -7.53
N ASN A 37 19.74 10.86 -8.55
CA ASN A 37 21.11 11.36 -8.56
C ASN A 37 21.39 12.32 -7.39
N TYR A 38 20.43 13.18 -7.06
CA TYR A 38 20.52 14.05 -5.89
C TYR A 38 20.61 13.23 -4.58
N LEU A 39 19.70 12.28 -4.37
CA LEU A 39 19.71 11.41 -3.19
C LEU A 39 21.03 10.65 -3.03
N ILE A 40 21.61 10.16 -4.13
CA ILE A 40 22.91 9.47 -4.12
C ILE A 40 24.02 10.45 -3.73
N LYS A 41 24.04 11.63 -4.33
CA LYS A 41 25.07 12.65 -4.08
C LYS A 41 25.07 13.12 -2.63
N GLU A 42 23.90 13.29 -2.04
CA GLU A 42 23.72 13.76 -0.66
C GLU A 42 23.74 12.62 0.37
N GLY A 43 23.83 11.35 -0.07
CA GLY A 43 23.86 10.19 0.84
C GLY A 43 22.52 9.87 1.51
N LEU A 44 21.40 10.31 0.92
CA LEU A 44 20.04 10.23 1.50
C LEU A 44 19.19 9.08 0.93
N LEU A 45 19.72 8.29 0.00
CA LEU A 45 18.94 7.30 -0.75
C LEU A 45 18.27 6.23 0.13
N GLU A 46 19.00 5.68 1.10
CA GLU A 46 18.48 4.64 1.98
C GLU A 46 17.37 5.17 2.91
N GLU A 47 17.56 6.40 3.39
CA GLU A 47 16.58 7.10 4.22
C GLU A 47 15.29 7.39 3.44
N ASP A 48 15.39 7.94 2.22
CA ASP A 48 14.23 8.21 1.36
C ASP A 48 13.43 6.92 1.08
N ILE A 49 14.12 5.85 0.64
CA ILE A 49 13.45 4.57 0.32
C ILE A 49 12.71 4.03 1.53
N THR A 50 13.36 4.05 2.70
CA THR A 50 12.81 3.51 3.95
C THR A 50 11.64 4.35 4.45
N ASN A 51 11.77 5.68 4.45
CA ASN A 51 10.72 6.58 4.94
C ASN A 51 9.49 6.52 4.04
N VAL A 52 9.67 6.60 2.72
CA VAL A 52 8.55 6.51 1.77
C VAL A 52 7.86 5.15 1.85
N ALA A 53 8.61 4.05 1.99
CA ALA A 53 8.01 2.72 2.14
C ALA A 53 7.19 2.59 3.43
N LYS A 54 7.66 3.16 4.54
CA LYS A 54 6.91 3.20 5.82
C LYS A 54 5.64 4.03 5.70
N MET A 55 5.73 5.24 5.14
CA MET A 55 4.56 6.08 4.87
C MET A 55 3.53 5.36 3.98
N SER A 56 4.00 4.64 2.95
CA SER A 56 3.15 3.81 2.09
C SER A 56 2.41 2.74 2.89
N LEU A 57 3.10 2.06 3.79
CA LEU A 57 2.53 1.02 4.63
C LEU A 57 1.48 1.60 5.60
N ASP A 58 1.79 2.71 6.26
CA ASP A 58 0.89 3.36 7.20
C ASP A 58 -0.40 3.81 6.50
N LEU A 59 -0.27 4.43 5.32
CA LEU A 59 -1.39 4.84 4.49
C LEU A 59 -2.21 3.63 4.02
N PHE A 60 -1.56 2.56 3.58
CA PHE A 60 -2.23 1.32 3.20
C PHE A 60 -3.08 0.75 4.34
N ILE A 61 -2.51 0.71 5.56
CA ILE A 61 -3.20 0.23 6.76
C ILE A 61 -4.40 1.12 7.09
N ALA A 62 -4.23 2.44 7.09
CA ALA A 62 -5.29 3.39 7.40
C ALA A 62 -6.46 3.30 6.41
N GLN A 63 -6.16 3.21 5.11
CA GLN A 63 -7.18 3.02 4.07
C GLN A 63 -7.87 1.66 4.21
N ALA A 64 -7.12 0.58 4.48
CA ALA A 64 -7.69 -0.75 4.68
C ALA A 64 -8.65 -0.79 5.88
N GLN A 65 -8.27 -0.18 7.01
CA GLN A 65 -9.14 -0.08 8.18
C GLN A 65 -10.41 0.69 7.86
N THR A 66 -10.29 1.82 7.17
CA THR A 66 -11.44 2.64 6.80
C THR A 66 -12.45 1.85 5.98
N ILE A 67 -11.98 1.16 4.94
CA ILE A 67 -12.81 0.34 4.05
C ILE A 67 -13.41 -0.86 4.81
N LEU A 68 -12.61 -1.58 5.60
CA LEU A 68 -13.05 -2.87 6.16
C LEU A 68 -13.79 -2.75 7.50
N ILE A 69 -13.77 -1.58 8.13
CA ILE A 69 -14.46 -1.32 9.40
C ILE A 69 -15.66 -0.37 9.21
N HIS A 70 -15.51 0.66 8.37
CA HIS A 70 -16.50 1.73 8.27
C HIS A 70 -17.40 1.64 7.03
N ASP A 71 -17.03 0.88 6.00
CA ASP A 71 -17.87 0.68 4.82
C ASP A 71 -18.94 -0.40 5.09
N LYS A 72 -20.17 0.05 5.34
CA LYS A 72 -21.31 -0.83 5.64
C LYS A 72 -21.64 -1.77 4.48
N GLU A 73 -21.48 -1.33 3.24
CA GLU A 73 -21.82 -2.14 2.06
C GLU A 73 -20.85 -3.31 1.92
N ILE A 74 -19.56 -3.07 2.17
CA ILE A 74 -18.54 -4.13 2.16
C ILE A 74 -18.78 -5.14 3.28
N VAL A 75 -19.10 -4.68 4.49
CA VAL A 75 -19.40 -5.56 5.63
C VAL A 75 -20.63 -6.42 5.37
N GLU A 76 -21.71 -5.82 4.87
CA GLU A 76 -22.94 -6.53 4.52
C GLU A 76 -22.70 -7.55 3.40
N THR A 77 -21.98 -7.15 2.34
CA THR A 77 -21.60 -8.04 1.25
C THR A 77 -20.80 -9.22 1.78
N TYR A 78 -19.75 -8.97 2.57
CA TYR A 78 -18.88 -10.00 3.12
C TYR A 78 -19.63 -11.07 3.91
N SER A 79 -20.63 -10.67 4.71
CA SER A 79 -21.42 -11.59 5.54
C SER A 79 -22.17 -12.66 4.73
N ARG A 80 -22.46 -12.38 3.45
CA ARG A 80 -23.23 -13.25 2.55
C ARG A 80 -22.35 -14.12 1.65
N LEU A 81 -21.03 -13.92 1.65
CA LEU A 81 -20.09 -14.60 0.76
C LEU A 81 -19.59 -15.93 1.34
N ASN A 82 -19.35 -16.90 0.46
CA ASN A 82 -18.63 -18.12 0.82
C ASN A 82 -17.10 -17.89 0.88
N LYS A 83 -16.35 -18.88 1.39
CA LYS A 83 -14.89 -18.79 1.57
C LYS A 83 -14.12 -18.41 0.30
N LYS A 84 -14.52 -18.93 -0.86
CA LYS A 84 -13.87 -18.62 -2.15
C LYS A 84 -14.12 -17.16 -2.55
N GLN A 85 -15.36 -16.70 -2.44
CA GLN A 85 -15.74 -15.32 -2.76
C GLN A 85 -15.10 -14.31 -1.81
N LYS A 86 -15.04 -14.60 -0.50
CA LYS A 86 -14.33 -13.77 0.49
C LYS A 86 -12.86 -13.59 0.13
N SER A 87 -12.20 -14.66 -0.29
CA SER A 87 -10.82 -14.61 -0.77
C SER A 87 -10.65 -13.77 -2.04
N MET A 88 -11.63 -13.80 -2.95
CA MET A 88 -11.61 -12.97 -4.16
C MET A 88 -11.76 -11.50 -3.80
N LEU A 89 -12.75 -11.16 -2.97
CA LEU A 89 -13.00 -9.80 -2.51
C LEU A 89 -11.77 -9.20 -1.82
N PHE A 90 -11.14 -9.93 -0.90
CA PHE A 90 -9.91 -9.45 -0.27
C PHE A 90 -8.75 -9.26 -1.24
N SER A 91 -8.62 -10.13 -2.25
CA SER A 91 -7.59 -9.95 -3.29
C SER A 91 -7.83 -8.69 -4.11
N GLU A 92 -9.09 -8.38 -4.43
CA GLU A 92 -9.48 -7.17 -5.15
C GLU A 92 -9.22 -5.91 -4.32
N ILE A 93 -9.64 -5.92 -3.04
CA ILE A 93 -9.38 -4.83 -2.09
C ILE A 93 -7.88 -4.59 -1.94
N ASN A 94 -7.08 -5.64 -1.71
CA ASN A 94 -5.62 -5.53 -1.60
C ASN A 94 -4.99 -4.92 -2.86
N LYS A 95 -5.41 -5.37 -4.06
CA LYS A 95 -4.92 -4.81 -5.32
C LYS A 95 -5.29 -3.33 -5.44
N LYS A 96 -6.54 -2.96 -5.14
CA LYS A 96 -7.02 -1.58 -5.22
C LYS A 96 -6.27 -0.66 -4.26
N LEU A 97 -6.09 -1.07 -3.01
CA LEU A 97 -5.35 -0.33 -2.00
C LEU A 97 -3.90 -0.07 -2.42
N ARG A 98 -3.19 -1.11 -2.92
CA ARG A 98 -1.81 -0.92 -3.43
C ARG A 98 -1.76 0.10 -4.56
N CYS A 99 -2.71 0.07 -5.49
CA CYS A 99 -2.78 1.04 -6.56
C CYS A 99 -3.09 2.46 -6.05
N MET A 100 -3.99 2.62 -5.08
CA MET A 100 -4.32 3.92 -4.49
C MET A 100 -3.09 4.55 -3.80
N VAL A 101 -2.45 3.80 -2.90
CA VAL A 101 -1.24 4.24 -2.19
C VAL A 101 -0.12 4.60 -3.16
N LEU A 102 0.12 3.75 -4.17
CA LEU A 102 1.17 4.04 -5.16
C LEU A 102 0.85 5.29 -5.97
N ASN A 103 -0.41 5.53 -6.34
CA ASN A 103 -0.78 6.76 -7.04
C ASN A 103 -0.56 7.98 -6.14
N GLU A 104 -1.06 7.96 -4.90
CA GLU A 104 -0.88 9.06 -3.95
C GLU A 104 0.61 9.38 -3.77
N ILE A 105 1.46 8.38 -3.55
CA ILE A 105 2.89 8.61 -3.34
C ILE A 105 3.66 8.97 -4.63
N THR A 106 3.21 8.48 -5.79
CA THR A 106 3.84 8.83 -7.07
C THR A 106 3.51 10.26 -7.49
N TYR A 107 2.30 10.75 -7.16
CA TYR A 107 1.81 12.07 -7.57
C TYR A 107 1.96 13.16 -6.48
N GLU A 108 1.87 12.84 -5.19
CA GLU A 108 2.08 13.81 -4.11
C GLU A 108 3.56 14.12 -3.89
N ALA A 109 4.46 13.17 -4.19
CA ALA A 109 5.90 13.44 -4.28
C ALA A 109 6.28 14.34 -5.49
N GLU A 110 5.29 14.89 -6.22
CA GLU A 110 5.50 15.89 -7.28
C GLU A 110 5.25 17.33 -6.81
N PHE A 111 4.79 17.56 -5.57
CA PHE A 111 4.33 18.88 -5.11
C PHE A 111 4.97 19.45 -3.83
N GLU A 112 6.12 18.94 -3.40
CA GLU A 112 7.00 19.66 -2.45
C GLU A 112 8.33 20.07 -3.07
#